data_AF-A0A2P5L8U5-F1
#
_entry.id   AF-A0A2P5L8U5-F1
#
_cell.length_a   1.000
_cell.length_b   1.000
_cell.length_c   1.000
_cell.angle_alpha   90.00
_cell.angle_beta   90.00
_cell.angle_gamma   90.00
#
_symmetry.space_group_name_H-M   'P 1'
#
loop_
_entity.id
_entity.type
_entity.pdbx_description
1 polymer ?
#
loop_
_entity_poly.entity_id
_entity_poly.type
_entity_poly.pdbx_seq_one_letter_code
_entity_poly.pdbx_strand_id
1 'polypeptide(L)' 'MDNIERAEQISEFYLALSLQRRDVVDVDANGYCLNCGDPIDGGRRWCDNDCRDDWARRERRAD' A
#
# COMPACT_ATOMS: atom_id res chain seq x y z
N MET A 1 21.70 23.16 20.25
CA MET A 1 20.54 22.56 19.59
C MET A 1 19.40 22.61 20.57
N ASP A 2 18.51 23.57 20.35
CA ASP A 2 17.35 23.82 21.21
C ASP A 2 16.27 22.77 20.94
N ASN A 3 15.37 22.55 21.90
CA ASN A 3 14.33 21.52 21.83
C ASN A 3 13.37 21.74 20.64
N ILE A 4 13.29 22.99 20.15
CA ILE A 4 12.47 23.40 19.01
C ILE A 4 13.04 22.87 17.70
N GLU A 5 14.34 23.04 17.45
CA GLU A 5 15.01 22.54 16.23
C GLU A 5 14.87 21.01 16.11
N ARG A 6 14.88 20.30 17.24
CA ARG A 6 14.69 18.84 17.28
C ARG A 6 13.25 18.43 16.99
N ALA A 7 12.27 19.19 17.48
CA ALA A 7 10.85 18.92 17.23
C ALA A 7 10.49 19.09 15.75
N GLU A 8 11.03 20.13 15.11
CA GLU A 8 10.82 20.41 13.69
C GLU A 8 11.40 19.28 12.81
N GLN A 9 12.64 18.85 13.07
CA GLN A 9 13.26 17.74 12.32
C GLN A 9 12.48 16.43 12.44
N ILE A 10 11.92 16.15 13.62
CA ILE A 10 11.09 14.95 13.82
C ILE A 10 9.79 15.06 13.02
N SER A 11 9.15 16.23 13.00
CA SER A 11 7.92 16.45 12.25
C SER A 11 8.13 16.30 10.74
N GLU A 12 9.22 16.85 10.22
CA GLU A 12 9.59 16.77 8.80
C GLU A 12 9.92 15.33 8.38
N PHE A 13 10.63 14.60 9.25
CA PHE A 13 10.94 13.19 9.04
C PHE A 13 9.66 12.32 8.94
N TYR A 14 8.71 12.50 9.86
CA TYR A 14 7.44 11.76 9.81
C TYR A 14 6.56 12.16 8.62
N LEU A 15 6.57 13.44 8.22
CA LEU A 15 5.87 13.89 7.02
C LEU A 15 6.46 13.21 5.78
N ALA A 16 7.78 13.20 5.63
CA ALA A 16 8.47 12.55 4.52
C ALA A 16 8.14 11.04 4.44
N LEU A 17 8.12 10.34 5.58
CA LEU A 17 7.72 8.93 5.65
C LEU A 17 6.24 8.71 5.28
N SER A 18 5.35 9.61 5.71
CA SER A 18 3.91 9.51 5.38
C SER A 18 3.62 9.74 3.90
N LEU A 19 4.44 10.56 3.23
CA LEU A 19 4.37 10.82 1.79
C LEU A 19 4.98 9.70 0.96
N GLN A 20 5.76 8.81 1.57
CA GLN A 20 6.51 7.75 0.90
C GLN A 20 5.68 6.54 0.44
N ARG A 21 4.36 6.69 0.19
CA ARG A 21 3.56 5.56 -0.32
C ARG A 21 2.71 5.90 -1.54
N ARG A 22 3.15 5.36 -2.68
CA ARG A 22 2.39 4.30 -3.36
C ARG A 22 3.39 3.29 -3.91
N ASP A 23 3.46 2.11 -3.30
CA ASP A 23 3.91 0.92 -3.99
C ASP A 23 2.91 0.72 -5.14
N VAL A 24 3.24 1.26 -6.31
CA VAL A 24 2.51 0.96 -7.53
C VAL A 24 2.90 -0.47 -7.85
N VAL A 25 2.19 -1.39 -7.20
CA VAL A 25 2.24 -2.80 -7.56
C VAL A 25 1.79 -2.86 -9.00
N ASP A 26 2.75 -3.07 -9.89
CA ASP A 26 2.54 -3.20 -11.33
C ASP A 26 2.10 -4.63 -11.63
N VAL A 27 0.91 -4.98 -11.11
CA VAL A 27 0.30 -6.27 -11.41
C VAL A 27 -0.90 -6.03 -12.29
N ASP A 28 -0.89 -6.61 -13.47
CA ASP A 28 -1.99 -6.48 -14.42
C ASP A 28 -3.25 -7.19 -13.91
N ALA A 29 -4.40 -6.59 -14.22
CA ALA A 29 -5.68 -7.26 -14.01
C ALA A 29 -5.87 -8.34 -15.09
N ASN A 30 -6.01 -9.59 -14.67
CA ASN A 30 -6.15 -10.75 -15.57
C ASN A 30 -7.61 -11.22 -15.73
N GLY A 31 -8.57 -10.44 -15.22
CA GLY A 31 -9.99 -10.81 -15.20
C GLY A 31 -10.41 -11.62 -13.97
N TYR A 32 -9.48 -11.93 -13.06
CA TYR A 32 -9.74 -12.65 -11.81
C TYR A 32 -9.12 -11.91 -10.62
N CYS A 33 -9.67 -12.15 -9.43
CA CYS A 33 -9.16 -11.62 -8.18
C CYS A 33 -7.79 -12.22 -7.88
N LEU A 34 -6.78 -11.37 -7.72
CA LEU A 34 -5.43 -11.80 -7.37
C LEU A 34 -5.33 -12.36 -5.94
N ASN A 35 -6.37 -12.19 -5.12
CA ASN A 35 -6.44 -12.72 -3.76
C ASN A 35 -7.22 -14.03 -3.67
N CYS A 36 -8.49 -14.03 -4.10
CA CYS A 36 -9.38 -15.19 -3.94
C CYS A 36 -9.59 -16.02 -5.23
N GLY A 37 -9.23 -15.48 -6.40
CA GLY A 37 -9.42 -16.15 -7.69
C GLY A 37 -10.80 -15.98 -8.33
N ASP A 38 -11.73 -15.26 -7.70
CA ASP A 38 -13.07 -15.03 -8.27
C ASP A 38 -13.02 -14.17 -9.55
N PRO A 39 -13.92 -14.39 -10.53
CA PRO A 39 -13.98 -13.55 -11.72
C PRO A 39 -14.37 -12.11 -11.36
N ILE A 40 -13.67 -11.13 -11.96
CA ILE A 40 -13.94 -9.70 -11.74
C ILE A 40 -14.11 -8.97 -13.07
N ASP A 41 -15.22 -8.26 -13.19
CA ASP A 41 -15.44 -7.34 -14.30
C ASP A 41 -14.66 -6.02 -14.14
N GLY A 42 -14.14 -5.51 -15.25
CA GLY A 42 -13.70 -4.12 -15.39
C GLY A 42 -12.23 -3.84 -15.11
N GLY A 43 -11.32 -4.78 -15.40
CA GLY A 43 -9.87 -4.53 -15.28
C GLY A 43 -9.41 -4.24 -13.85
N ARG A 44 -10.18 -4.68 -12.85
CA ARG A 44 -9.84 -4.59 -11.43
C ARG A 44 -8.99 -5.80 -11.03
N ARG A 45 -8.06 -5.57 -10.11
CA ARG A 45 -7.14 -6.59 -9.56
C ARG A 45 -7.75 -7.38 -8.39
N TRP A 46 -8.69 -6.77 -7.68
CA TRP A 46 -9.36 -7.36 -6.51
C TRP A 46 -10.87 -7.14 -6.60
N CYS A 47 -11.63 -8.13 -6.14
CA CYS A 47 -13.08 -8.11 -6.21
C CYS A 47 -13.66 -7.07 -5.24
N ASP A 48 -13.00 -6.88 -4.09
CA ASP A 48 -13.35 -5.93 -3.05
C ASP A 48 -12.11 -5.39 -2.30
N ASN A 49 -12.37 -4.50 -1.33
CA ASN A 49 -11.34 -3.92 -0.47
C ASN A 49 -10.70 -4.97 0.44
N ASP A 50 -11.47 -5.94 0.92
CA ASP A 50 -10.98 -6.97 1.83
C ASP A 50 -9.88 -7.77 1.14
N CYS A 51 -10.12 -8.23 -0.09
CA CYS A 51 -9.17 -8.95 -0.91
C CYS A 51 -7.90 -8.15 -1.23
N ARG A 52 -8.03 -6.85 -1.51
CA ARG A 52 -6.87 -5.97 -1.71
C ARG A 52 -6.01 -5.88 -0.45
N ASP A 53 -6.65 -5.64 0.69
CA ASP A 53 -5.94 -5.39 1.94
C ASP A 53 -5.30 -6.68 2.46
N ASP A 54 -5.98 -7.82 2.28
CA ASP A 54 -5.47 -9.16 2.55
C ASP A 54 -4.23 -9.49 1.72
N TRP A 55 -4.30 -9.26 0.41
CA TRP A 55 -3.18 -9.44 -0.50
C TRP A 55 -1.99 -8.54 -0.08
N ALA A 56 -2.24 -7.25 0.18
CA ALA A 56 -1.20 -6.33 0.64
C ALA A 56 -0.62 -6.71 2.01
N ARG A 57 -1.38 -7.36 2.90
CA ARG A 57 -0.86 -7.92 4.16
C ARG A 57 0.07 -9.10 3.93
N ARG A 58 -0.22 -9.97 2.93
CA ARG A 58 0.64 -11.11 2.58
C ARG A 58 1.94 -10.66 1.93
N GLU A 59 1.89 -9.72 1.00
CA GLU A 59 3.09 -9.18 0.34
C GLU A 59 4.06 -8.55 1.35
N ARG A 60 3.55 -7.80 2.32
CA ARG A 60 4.37 -7.19 3.39
C ARG A 60 5.03 -8.20 4.34
N ARG A 61 4.63 -9.47 4.31
CA ARG A 61 5.23 -10.55 5.10
C ARG A 61 6.21 -11.41 4.29
N ALA A 62 6.28 -11.21 2.99
CA ALA A 62 7.13 -11.98 2.08
C ALA A 62 8.50 -11.33 1.84
N ASP A 63 8.77 -10.18 2.46
CA ASP A 63 10.07 -9.46 2.52
C ASP A 63 10.85 -9.86 3.79
#